data_AF-A0A372DVV9-F1
#
_entry.id   AF-A0A372DVV9-F1
#
_cell.length_a   1.000
_cell.length_b   1.000
_cell.length_c   1.000
_cell.angle_alpha   90.00
_cell.angle_beta   90.00
_cell.angle_gamma   90.00
#
_symmetry.space_group_name_H-M   'P 1'
#
loop_
_entity.id
_entity.type
_entity.pdbx_description
1 polymer ?
#
loop_
_entity_poly.entity_id
_entity_poly.type
_entity_poly.pdbx_seq_one_letter_code
_entity_poly.pdbx_strand_id
1 'polypeptide(L)'
;MSRYFVPFRALRRQPTIVVDSTGLGAVLTLAHWRGAATPVALHDDTSAGSALRALHAPATPGLQACAVTANHFDIDGFVGVWALLNPELALCHEPLLRLVAILGDFREIDWQHPLADHALQLVCWLNAEEKARFYEPFGAPARRRREDEASAEKFAWFLPRFAELLEKPAAGRAAWEPEFARVKQAVAVMQSPAATVRRYPAIGLTVVQMPEPVPYYALFGPSIGTDIVLSLYDDQRYELEYKYTTWIDLESRPTLPRLPLAPLADRLNELETTPRRWTHEGITDTGPLLRLSGRTLSKSQRYADPDQRPIYASSIAPEVLEREVVAFFEESYVGVEPKKYWSWAQVKAVGEV
;
A
#
# COMPACT_ATOMS: atom_id res chain seq x y z
N MET A 1 -26.89 8.50 16.01
CA MET A 1 -27.29 8.34 14.59
C MET A 1 -26.64 7.07 14.09
N SER A 2 -27.38 6.11 13.55
CA SER A 2 -26.81 4.83 13.09
C SER A 2 -26.49 4.93 11.59
N ARG A 3 -25.20 4.77 11.24
CA ARG A 3 -24.74 4.73 9.84
C ARG A 3 -24.84 3.32 9.28
N TYR A 4 -24.94 3.21 7.96
CA TYR A 4 -25.03 1.93 7.25
C TYR A 4 -24.26 1.97 5.93
N PHE A 5 -23.76 0.80 5.52
CA PHE A 5 -23.09 0.65 4.24
C PHE A 5 -24.10 0.56 3.09
N VAL A 6 -23.79 1.20 1.97
CA VAL A 6 -24.50 1.03 0.70
C VAL A 6 -23.53 0.64 -0.41
N PRO A 7 -23.91 -0.23 -1.37
CA PRO A 7 -23.10 -0.50 -2.54
C PRO A 7 -22.79 0.77 -3.34
N PHE A 8 -21.61 0.87 -3.96
CA PHE A 8 -21.15 2.09 -4.62
C PHE A 8 -22.11 2.64 -5.68
N ARG A 9 -22.80 1.76 -6.41
CA ARG A 9 -23.86 2.12 -7.39
C ARG A 9 -25.03 2.91 -6.79
N ALA A 10 -25.19 2.91 -5.47
CA ALA A 10 -26.24 3.64 -4.75
C ALA A 10 -25.79 5.05 -4.31
N LEU A 11 -24.52 5.43 -4.52
CA LEU A 11 -23.93 6.72 -4.12
C LEU A 11 -24.83 7.93 -4.41
N ARG A 12 -25.46 7.98 -5.58
CA ARG A 12 -26.29 9.13 -6.02
C ARG A 12 -27.76 9.05 -5.61
N ARG A 13 -28.18 7.98 -4.92
CA ARG A 13 -29.58 7.77 -4.53
C ARG A 13 -29.93 8.49 -3.23
N GLN A 14 -28.94 8.88 -2.45
CA GLN A 14 -29.08 9.57 -1.18
C GLN A 14 -27.76 10.25 -0.77
N PRO A 15 -27.79 11.21 0.18
CA PRO A 15 -26.57 11.73 0.80
C PRO A 15 -25.70 10.58 1.32
N THR A 16 -24.48 10.49 0.80
CA THR A 16 -23.57 9.37 1.06
C THR A 16 -22.14 9.88 1.24
N ILE A 17 -21.47 9.38 2.27
CA ILE A 17 -20.04 9.56 2.51
C ILE A 17 -19.28 8.52 1.68
N VAL A 18 -18.30 8.96 0.90
CA VAL A 18 -17.41 8.07 0.16
C VAL A 18 -16.09 7.96 0.92
N VAL A 19 -15.70 6.73 1.23
CA VAL A 19 -14.41 6.41 1.87
C VAL A 19 -13.52 5.73 0.84
N ASP A 20 -12.25 6.10 0.86
CA ASP A 20 -11.19 5.48 0.05
C ASP A 20 -11.52 5.37 -1.44
N SER A 21 -12.12 6.44 -1.95
CA SER A 21 -12.52 6.54 -3.34
C SER A 21 -12.86 7.97 -3.68
N THR A 22 -13.03 8.23 -4.97
CA THR A 22 -13.60 9.47 -5.48
C THR A 22 -14.93 9.18 -6.16
N GLY A 23 -15.91 10.07 -6.02
CA GLY A 23 -17.24 9.83 -6.57
C GLY A 23 -18.05 11.11 -6.74
N LEU A 24 -18.40 11.42 -7.99
CA LEU A 24 -19.33 12.52 -8.29
C LEU A 24 -20.70 12.25 -7.62
N GLY A 25 -21.08 13.12 -6.69
CA GLY A 25 -22.33 13.03 -5.91
C GLY A 25 -22.14 12.65 -4.44
N ALA A 26 -20.91 12.41 -3.98
CA ALA A 26 -20.62 12.29 -2.55
C ALA A 26 -20.91 13.62 -1.82
N VAL A 27 -21.49 13.54 -0.61
CA VAL A 27 -21.64 14.74 0.25
C VAL A 27 -20.40 15.00 1.10
N LEU A 28 -19.55 13.98 1.27
CA LEU A 28 -18.26 14.04 1.91
C LEU A 28 -17.38 12.94 1.30
N THR A 29 -16.13 13.28 0.97
CA THR A 29 -15.10 12.33 0.54
C THR A 29 -14.03 12.24 1.62
N LEU A 30 -13.63 11.03 1.96
CA LEU A 30 -12.58 10.72 2.93
C LEU A 30 -11.62 9.71 2.28
N ALA A 31 -10.66 10.24 1.54
CA ALA A 31 -9.69 9.44 0.81
C ALA A 31 -8.29 10.08 0.86
N HIS A 32 -7.26 9.25 0.97
CA HIS A 32 -5.85 9.67 0.86
C HIS A 32 -5.39 9.82 -0.61
N TRP A 33 -6.25 9.47 -1.57
CA TRP A 33 -5.91 9.44 -2.98
C TRP A 33 -5.53 10.83 -3.49
N ARG A 34 -4.55 10.85 -4.39
CA ARG A 34 -4.06 12.07 -5.02
C ARG A 34 -5.19 12.86 -5.69
N GLY A 35 -5.40 14.09 -5.21
CA GLY A 35 -6.46 14.98 -5.71
C GLY A 35 -7.88 14.61 -5.29
N ALA A 36 -8.06 13.73 -4.31
CA ALA A 36 -9.35 13.51 -3.68
C ALA A 36 -9.87 14.80 -3.02
N ALA A 37 -11.19 15.00 -3.06
CA ALA A 37 -11.85 16.17 -2.45
C ALA A 37 -12.05 16.01 -0.93
N THR A 38 -11.09 15.41 -0.23
CA THR A 38 -11.09 15.31 1.23
C THR A 38 -10.91 16.71 1.82
N PRO A 39 -11.72 17.16 2.80
CA PRO A 39 -11.49 18.46 3.43
C PRO A 39 -10.10 18.53 4.06
N VAL A 40 -9.41 19.67 3.93
CA VAL A 40 -8.01 19.84 4.41
C VAL A 40 -7.86 19.48 5.89
N ALA A 41 -8.83 19.85 6.73
CA ALA A 41 -8.81 19.52 8.16
C ALA A 41 -8.85 18.01 8.46
N LEU A 42 -9.26 17.20 7.47
CA LEU A 42 -9.43 15.75 7.57
C LEU A 42 -8.38 14.98 6.75
N HIS A 43 -7.43 15.65 6.10
CA HIS A 43 -6.31 14.96 5.45
C HIS A 43 -5.57 14.08 6.46
N ASP A 44 -5.20 12.89 6.03
CA ASP A 44 -4.40 11.93 6.79
C ASP A 44 -3.62 11.08 5.77
N ASP A 45 -2.68 10.26 6.24
CA ASP A 45 -1.92 9.38 5.34
C ASP A 45 -2.82 8.28 4.76
N THR A 46 -3.86 7.90 5.49
CA THR A 46 -4.79 6.82 5.13
C THR A 46 -6.23 7.31 5.11
N SER A 47 -7.08 6.68 4.31
CA SER A 47 -8.50 6.98 4.19
C SER A 47 -9.24 6.65 5.49
N ALA A 48 -8.83 5.58 6.19
CA ALA A 48 -9.23 5.28 7.56
C ALA A 48 -8.81 6.38 8.53
N GLY A 49 -7.58 6.90 8.41
CA GLY A 49 -7.10 8.03 9.19
C GLY A 49 -7.98 9.28 9.00
N SER A 50 -8.36 9.59 7.76
CA SER A 50 -9.31 10.66 7.45
C SER A 50 -10.69 10.42 8.07
N ALA A 51 -11.19 9.18 8.03
CA ALA A 51 -12.44 8.82 8.69
C ALA A 51 -12.38 8.98 10.22
N LEU A 52 -11.29 8.56 10.85
CA LEU A 52 -11.07 8.72 12.30
C LEU A 52 -10.97 10.21 12.68
N ARG A 53 -10.27 11.03 11.89
CA ARG A 53 -10.26 12.49 12.07
C ARG A 53 -11.66 13.09 11.96
N ALA A 54 -12.48 12.61 11.02
CA ALA A 54 -13.85 13.08 10.87
C ALA A 54 -14.71 12.78 12.12
N LEU A 55 -14.49 11.65 12.79
CA LEU A 55 -15.19 11.32 14.05
C LEU A 55 -14.88 12.30 15.18
N HIS A 56 -13.68 12.88 15.21
CA HIS A 56 -13.31 13.97 16.13
C HIS A 56 -13.85 15.35 15.72
N ALA A 57 -14.36 15.48 14.50
CA ALA A 57 -14.88 16.73 13.93
C ALA A 57 -16.36 16.60 13.51
N PRO A 58 -17.30 16.39 14.46
CA PRO A 58 -18.70 16.10 14.15
C PRO A 58 -19.43 17.22 13.39
N ALA A 59 -18.90 18.44 13.43
CA ALA A 59 -19.41 19.59 12.69
C ALA A 59 -19.01 19.62 11.19
N THR A 60 -18.22 18.65 10.72
CA THR A 60 -17.81 18.56 9.32
C THR A 60 -19.04 18.48 8.39
N PRO A 61 -19.20 19.41 7.43
CA PRO A 61 -20.28 19.34 6.45
C PRO A 61 -20.28 18.00 5.69
N GLY A 62 -21.45 17.36 5.62
CA GLY A 62 -21.63 16.07 4.94
C GLY A 62 -21.51 14.85 5.86
N LEU A 63 -20.85 14.98 7.03
CA LEU A 63 -20.67 13.88 7.99
C LEU A 63 -21.99 13.42 8.64
N GLN A 64 -23.04 14.24 8.58
CA GLN A 64 -24.40 13.89 8.99
C GLN A 64 -25.07 12.84 8.11
N ALA A 65 -24.49 12.46 6.96
CA ALA A 65 -25.04 11.39 6.14
C ALA A 65 -24.95 10.02 6.85
N CYS A 66 -26.03 9.25 6.79
CA CYS A 66 -26.06 7.87 7.32
C CYS A 66 -25.41 6.86 6.38
N ALA A 67 -25.51 7.05 5.06
CA ALA A 67 -24.92 6.10 4.12
C ALA A 67 -23.41 6.33 3.96
N VAL A 68 -22.68 5.22 3.98
CA VAL A 68 -21.25 5.16 3.74
C VAL A 68 -20.98 4.17 2.62
N THR A 69 -20.03 4.45 1.73
CA THR A 69 -19.69 3.57 0.62
C THR A 69 -18.21 3.65 0.26
N ALA A 70 -17.73 2.65 -0.46
CA ALA A 70 -16.41 2.58 -1.10
C ALA A 70 -16.56 1.83 -2.45
N ASN A 71 -15.72 2.15 -3.44
CA ASN A 71 -15.80 1.54 -4.78
C ASN A 71 -14.95 0.27 -4.95
N HIS A 72 -14.20 -0.11 -3.92
CA HIS A 72 -13.41 -1.33 -3.90
C HIS A 72 -13.23 -1.78 -2.46
N PHE A 73 -12.68 -2.97 -2.27
CA PHE A 73 -12.40 -3.52 -0.96
C PHE A 73 -10.90 -3.70 -0.83
N ASP A 74 -10.30 -2.96 0.10
CA ASP A 74 -8.99 -3.19 0.67
C ASP A 74 -9.05 -2.89 2.16
N ILE A 75 -7.92 -3.00 2.86
CA ILE A 75 -7.90 -2.88 4.32
C ILE A 75 -8.13 -1.44 4.78
N ASP A 76 -7.53 -0.44 4.12
CA ASP A 76 -7.69 0.96 4.49
C ASP A 76 -9.13 1.44 4.30
N GLY A 77 -9.69 1.22 3.09
CA GLY A 77 -11.09 1.52 2.80
C GLY A 77 -12.04 0.75 3.71
N PHE A 78 -11.76 -0.52 4.01
CA PHE A 78 -12.57 -1.30 4.95
C PHE A 78 -12.57 -0.70 6.35
N VAL A 79 -11.39 -0.40 6.92
CA VAL A 79 -11.27 0.18 8.27
C VAL A 79 -11.98 1.54 8.33
N GLY A 80 -11.81 2.39 7.31
CA GLY A 80 -12.49 3.68 7.26
C GLY A 80 -14.01 3.58 7.21
N VAL A 81 -14.56 2.68 6.39
CA VAL A 81 -16.00 2.40 6.36
C VAL A 81 -16.47 1.87 7.71
N TRP A 82 -15.77 0.87 8.27
CA TRP A 82 -16.15 0.27 9.54
C TRP A 82 -16.13 1.29 10.68
N ALA A 83 -15.14 2.20 10.70
CA ALA A 83 -15.02 3.25 11.71
C ALA A 83 -16.22 4.19 11.71
N LEU A 84 -16.71 4.61 10.54
CA LEU A 84 -17.89 5.47 10.44
C LEU A 84 -19.18 4.77 10.87
N LEU A 85 -19.27 3.46 10.65
CA LEU A 85 -20.40 2.62 11.06
C LEU A 85 -20.39 2.33 12.57
N ASN A 86 -19.21 2.26 13.19
CA ASN A 86 -19.02 1.90 14.60
C ASN A 86 -18.18 2.95 15.34
N PRO A 87 -18.63 4.23 15.41
CA PRO A 87 -17.78 5.34 15.81
C PRO A 87 -17.23 5.24 17.25
N GLU A 88 -18.03 4.75 18.20
CA GLU A 88 -17.61 4.61 19.61
C GLU A 88 -16.48 3.58 19.76
N LEU A 89 -16.66 2.39 19.16
CA LEU A 89 -15.62 1.35 19.16
C LEU A 89 -14.39 1.79 18.37
N ALA A 90 -14.59 2.50 17.25
CA ALA A 90 -13.49 2.99 16.44
C ALA A 90 -12.59 3.96 17.19
N LEU A 91 -13.19 4.89 17.95
CA LEU A 91 -12.45 5.82 18.81
C LEU A 91 -11.76 5.09 19.98
N CYS A 92 -12.40 4.06 20.55
CA CYS A 92 -11.78 3.24 21.61
C CYS A 92 -10.53 2.50 21.12
N HIS A 93 -10.53 2.02 19.88
CA HIS A 93 -9.43 1.27 19.27
C HIS A 93 -8.62 2.07 18.25
N GLU A 94 -8.70 3.41 18.27
CA GLU A 94 -8.13 4.27 17.22
C GLU A 94 -6.64 3.98 16.93
N PRO A 95 -5.75 3.84 17.92
CA PRO A 95 -4.34 3.55 17.65
C PRO A 95 -4.14 2.23 16.88
N LEU A 96 -4.93 1.20 17.21
CA LEU A 96 -4.86 -0.09 16.52
C LEU A 96 -5.38 0.02 15.09
N LEU A 97 -6.52 0.68 14.88
CA LEU A 97 -7.13 0.84 13.55
C LEU A 97 -6.24 1.63 12.60
N ARG A 98 -5.53 2.66 13.09
CA ARG A 98 -4.52 3.40 12.30
C ARG A 98 -3.38 2.48 11.87
N LEU A 99 -2.88 1.63 12.76
CA LEU A 99 -1.84 0.65 12.42
C LEU A 99 -2.33 -0.39 11.43
N VAL A 100 -3.57 -0.87 11.57
CA VAL A 100 -4.18 -1.81 10.62
C VAL A 100 -4.31 -1.18 9.23
N ALA A 101 -4.70 0.08 9.15
CA ALA A 101 -4.78 0.81 7.87
C ALA A 101 -3.39 1.00 7.23
N ILE A 102 -2.39 1.49 8.00
CA ILE A 102 -1.02 1.66 7.50
C ILE A 102 -0.42 0.33 7.06
N LEU A 103 -0.51 -0.72 7.88
CA LEU A 103 0.00 -2.05 7.52
C LEU A 103 -0.76 -2.62 6.32
N GLY A 104 -2.08 -2.41 6.30
CA GLY A 104 -3.01 -2.90 5.30
C GLY A 104 -2.93 -2.22 3.94
N ASP A 105 -2.26 -1.09 3.82
CA ASP A 105 -2.10 -0.37 2.55
C ASP A 105 -0.62 -0.15 2.21
N PHE A 106 0.17 0.33 3.18
CA PHE A 106 1.59 0.64 2.98
C PHE A 106 2.51 -0.54 3.25
N ARG A 107 2.02 -1.61 3.89
CA ARG A 107 2.82 -2.76 4.34
C ARG A 107 3.94 -2.36 5.31
N GLU A 108 3.81 -1.22 5.97
CA GLU A 108 4.79 -0.68 6.90
C GLU A 108 4.32 -0.84 8.34
N ILE A 109 5.23 -1.22 9.24
CA ILE A 109 5.00 -1.18 10.68
C ILE A 109 6.31 -1.12 11.45
N ASP A 110 6.30 -0.39 12.56
CA ASP A 110 7.33 -0.52 13.58
C ASP A 110 7.05 -1.77 14.42
N TRP A 111 7.88 -2.79 14.25
CA TRP A 111 7.77 -4.06 14.99
C TRP A 111 8.02 -3.94 16.49
N GLN A 112 8.53 -2.80 16.97
CA GLN A 112 8.65 -2.51 18.40
C GLN A 112 7.34 -1.95 19.00
N HIS A 113 6.38 -1.56 18.16
CA HIS A 113 5.11 -1.03 18.62
C HIS A 113 4.30 -2.11 19.36
N PRO A 114 3.75 -1.84 20.56
CA PRO A 114 3.07 -2.84 21.39
C PRO A 114 1.83 -3.47 20.73
N LEU A 115 1.24 -2.79 19.75
CA LEU A 115 0.09 -3.26 18.96
C LEU A 115 0.48 -3.91 17.62
N ALA A 116 1.77 -4.05 17.29
CA ALA A 116 2.19 -4.52 15.98
C ALA A 116 1.69 -5.94 15.65
N ASP A 117 1.80 -6.85 16.61
CA ASP A 117 1.32 -8.22 16.43
C ASP A 117 -0.22 -8.25 16.28
N HIS A 118 -0.95 -7.41 17.02
CA HIS A 118 -2.40 -7.34 16.92
C HIS A 118 -2.84 -6.77 15.55
N ALA A 119 -2.17 -5.71 15.07
CA ALA A 119 -2.42 -5.17 13.74
C ALA A 119 -2.16 -6.23 12.66
N LEU A 120 -1.05 -6.97 12.75
CA LEU A 120 -0.73 -8.04 11.81
C LEU A 120 -1.77 -9.17 11.84
N GLN A 121 -2.26 -9.58 13.01
CA GLN A 121 -3.32 -10.59 13.13
C GLN A 121 -4.59 -10.18 12.38
N LEU A 122 -5.01 -8.92 12.51
CA LEU A 122 -6.20 -8.40 11.83
C LEU A 122 -6.00 -8.32 10.32
N VAL A 123 -4.85 -7.80 9.87
CA VAL A 123 -4.49 -7.72 8.45
C VAL A 123 -4.40 -9.11 7.80
N CYS A 124 -3.74 -10.07 8.46
CA CYS A 124 -3.67 -11.46 8.00
C CYS A 124 -5.06 -12.10 7.95
N TRP A 125 -5.91 -11.86 8.94
CA TRP A 125 -7.28 -12.37 8.95
C TRP A 125 -8.11 -11.82 7.79
N LEU A 126 -8.08 -10.51 7.57
CA LEU A 126 -8.79 -9.84 6.46
C LEU A 126 -8.39 -10.45 5.11
N ASN A 127 -7.08 -10.54 4.84
CA ASN A 127 -6.56 -11.08 3.59
C ASN A 127 -6.87 -12.59 3.42
N ALA A 128 -6.70 -13.39 4.47
CA ALA A 128 -6.93 -14.83 4.42
C ALA A 128 -8.41 -15.15 4.16
N GLU A 129 -9.32 -14.49 4.87
CA GLU A 129 -10.76 -14.68 4.68
C GLU A 129 -11.23 -14.15 3.33
N GLU A 130 -10.64 -13.04 2.84
CA GLU A 130 -10.92 -12.50 1.52
C GLU A 130 -10.57 -13.52 0.43
N LYS A 131 -9.33 -14.03 0.48
CA LYS A 131 -8.81 -15.02 -0.49
C LYS A 131 -9.60 -16.32 -0.45
N ALA A 132 -9.99 -16.79 0.73
CA ALA A 132 -10.69 -18.06 0.90
C ALA A 132 -12.15 -18.03 0.39
N ARG A 133 -12.82 -16.88 0.45
CA ARG A 133 -14.27 -16.77 0.18
C ARG A 133 -14.62 -16.01 -1.08
N PHE A 134 -13.74 -15.10 -1.51
CA PHE A 134 -14.04 -14.17 -2.59
C PHE A 134 -13.03 -14.34 -3.73
N TYR A 135 -12.98 -13.35 -4.63
CA TYR A 135 -11.93 -13.29 -5.64
C TYR A 135 -10.71 -12.60 -5.02
N GLU A 136 -9.51 -13.02 -5.45
CA GLU A 136 -8.27 -12.33 -5.11
C GLU A 136 -8.35 -10.84 -5.52
N PRO A 137 -7.66 -9.93 -4.82
CA PRO A 137 -7.58 -8.53 -5.21
C PRO A 137 -7.33 -8.34 -6.71
N PHE A 138 -8.07 -7.41 -7.33
CA PHE A 138 -8.08 -7.15 -8.78
C PHE A 138 -8.54 -8.31 -9.68
N GLY A 139 -9.11 -9.38 -9.11
CA GLY A 139 -9.65 -10.54 -9.83
C GLY A 139 -11.07 -10.39 -10.37
N ALA A 140 -11.79 -9.29 -10.05
CA ALA A 140 -13.16 -9.07 -10.52
C ALA A 140 -13.31 -9.12 -12.06
N PRO A 141 -12.38 -8.56 -12.87
CA PRO A 141 -12.43 -8.68 -14.32
C PRO A 141 -12.42 -10.13 -14.82
N ALA A 142 -11.69 -11.03 -14.14
CA ALA A 142 -11.68 -12.46 -14.47
C ALA A 142 -13.05 -13.12 -14.24
N ARG A 143 -13.88 -12.54 -13.36
CA ARG A 143 -15.27 -12.92 -13.13
C ARG A 143 -16.28 -12.12 -13.96
N ARG A 144 -15.81 -11.31 -14.93
CA ARG A 144 -16.64 -10.41 -15.76
C ARG A 144 -17.50 -9.43 -14.95
N ARG A 145 -17.00 -9.01 -13.78
CA ARG A 145 -17.64 -8.00 -12.92
C ARG A 145 -16.74 -6.78 -12.80
N ARG A 146 -17.34 -5.62 -12.53
CA ARG A 146 -16.63 -4.41 -12.12
C ARG A 146 -16.32 -4.49 -10.63
N GLU A 147 -15.18 -3.92 -10.22
CA GLU A 147 -14.72 -3.97 -8.81
C GLU A 147 -15.73 -3.29 -7.87
N ASP A 148 -16.36 -2.20 -8.29
CA ASP A 148 -17.38 -1.44 -7.55
C ASP A 148 -18.66 -2.23 -7.26
N GLU A 149 -18.95 -3.25 -8.07
CA GLU A 149 -20.07 -4.16 -7.87
C GLU A 149 -19.68 -5.40 -7.07
N ALA A 150 -18.44 -5.85 -7.23
CA ALA A 150 -17.93 -7.07 -6.63
C ALA A 150 -17.51 -6.87 -5.17
N SER A 151 -17.05 -5.68 -4.79
CA SER A 151 -16.62 -5.37 -3.41
C SER A 151 -17.76 -5.37 -2.40
N ALA A 152 -19.00 -5.08 -2.80
CA ALA A 152 -20.14 -4.96 -1.87
C ALA A 152 -20.43 -6.25 -1.08
N GLU A 153 -20.19 -7.44 -1.68
CA GLU A 153 -20.37 -8.73 -0.99
C GLU A 153 -19.31 -8.97 0.08
N LYS A 154 -18.08 -8.45 -0.13
CA LYS A 154 -17.00 -8.47 0.86
C LYS A 154 -17.37 -7.62 2.06
N PHE A 155 -17.77 -6.36 1.85
CA PHE A 155 -18.25 -5.48 2.94
C PHE A 155 -19.38 -6.10 3.75
N ALA A 156 -20.41 -6.63 3.07
CA ALA A 156 -21.54 -7.27 3.74
C ALA A 156 -21.13 -8.44 4.65
N TRP A 157 -20.06 -9.15 4.29
CA TRP A 157 -19.54 -10.26 5.07
C TRP A 157 -18.63 -9.79 6.22
N PHE A 158 -17.70 -8.87 5.96
CA PHE A 158 -16.69 -8.45 6.95
C PHE A 158 -17.24 -7.51 8.03
N LEU A 159 -18.09 -6.53 7.65
CA LEU A 159 -18.58 -5.50 8.57
C LEU A 159 -19.20 -6.04 9.88
N PRO A 160 -20.12 -7.03 9.85
CA PRO A 160 -20.74 -7.54 11.08
C PRO A 160 -19.81 -8.43 11.92
N ARG A 161 -18.64 -8.84 11.39
CA ARG A 161 -17.72 -9.78 12.05
C ARG A 161 -16.52 -9.09 12.69
N PHE A 162 -16.11 -7.94 12.15
CA PHE A 162 -14.83 -7.34 12.51
C PHE A 162 -14.73 -6.89 13.98
N ALA A 163 -15.83 -6.48 14.61
CA ALA A 163 -15.82 -6.05 16.02
C ALA A 163 -15.32 -7.15 16.96
N GLU A 164 -15.78 -8.40 16.77
CA GLU A 164 -15.33 -9.54 17.58
C GLU A 164 -13.83 -9.80 17.39
N LEU A 165 -13.35 -9.72 16.15
CA LEU A 165 -11.95 -9.97 15.82
C LEU A 165 -11.02 -8.87 16.36
N LEU A 166 -11.47 -7.61 16.30
CA LEU A 166 -10.77 -6.44 16.83
C LEU A 166 -10.51 -6.54 18.34
N GLU A 167 -11.47 -7.10 19.09
CA GLU A 167 -11.34 -7.28 20.54
C GLU A 167 -10.69 -8.62 20.91
N LYS A 168 -10.94 -9.67 20.11
CA LYS A 168 -10.56 -11.06 20.39
C LYS A 168 -9.95 -11.71 19.15
N PRO A 169 -8.70 -11.36 18.78
CA PRO A 169 -8.05 -11.89 17.58
C PRO A 169 -7.96 -13.43 17.59
N ALA A 170 -7.94 -14.06 18.77
CA ALA A 170 -7.97 -15.51 18.92
C ALA A 170 -9.15 -16.20 18.19
N ALA A 171 -10.30 -15.52 18.04
CA ALA A 171 -11.47 -16.04 17.33
C ALA A 171 -11.18 -16.33 15.84
N GLY A 172 -10.23 -15.61 15.23
CA GLY A 172 -9.83 -15.77 13.84
C GLY A 172 -8.54 -16.56 13.63
N ARG A 173 -7.97 -17.17 14.68
CA ARG A 173 -6.61 -17.73 14.67
C ARG A 173 -6.34 -18.67 13.52
N ALA A 174 -7.26 -19.58 13.25
CA ALA A 174 -7.11 -20.56 12.16
C ALA A 174 -6.89 -19.89 10.78
N ALA A 175 -7.44 -18.69 10.57
CA ALA A 175 -7.26 -17.96 9.32
C ALA A 175 -5.98 -17.11 9.30
N TRP A 176 -5.66 -16.38 10.38
CA TRP A 176 -4.51 -15.46 10.37
C TRP A 176 -3.16 -16.09 10.72
N GLU A 177 -3.14 -17.19 11.48
CA GLU A 177 -1.90 -17.78 12.01
C GLU A 177 -0.88 -18.20 10.94
N PRO A 178 -1.27 -18.80 9.79
CA PRO A 178 -0.31 -19.21 8.77
C PRO A 178 0.51 -18.03 8.22
N GLU A 179 -0.16 -16.95 7.82
CA GLU A 179 0.51 -15.76 7.27
C GLU A 179 1.24 -14.99 8.36
N PHE A 180 0.66 -14.88 9.57
CA PHE A 180 1.33 -14.27 10.70
C PHE A 180 2.67 -14.95 11.00
N ALA A 181 2.70 -16.28 11.09
CA ALA A 181 3.93 -17.02 11.37
C ALA A 181 4.98 -16.82 10.26
N ARG A 182 4.55 -16.86 9.00
CA ARG A 182 5.39 -16.58 7.83
C ARG A 182 6.02 -15.19 7.89
N VAL A 183 5.24 -14.16 8.20
CA VAL A 183 5.73 -12.79 8.36
C VAL A 183 6.68 -12.68 9.56
N LYS A 184 6.37 -13.26 10.72
CA LYS A 184 7.27 -13.21 11.90
C LYS A 184 8.60 -13.89 11.64
N GLN A 185 8.62 -14.98 10.87
CA GLN A 185 9.86 -15.63 10.45
C GLN A 185 10.70 -14.71 9.54
N ALA A 186 10.05 -14.05 8.57
CA ALA A 186 10.71 -13.09 7.70
C ALA A 186 11.25 -11.87 8.46
N VAL A 187 10.51 -11.35 9.43
CA VAL A 187 10.96 -10.27 10.32
C VAL A 187 12.20 -10.69 11.11
N ALA A 188 12.26 -11.93 11.60
CA ALA A 188 13.44 -12.45 12.27
C ALA A 188 14.67 -12.52 11.34
N VAL A 189 14.49 -12.89 10.07
CA VAL A 189 15.56 -12.84 9.06
C VAL A 189 16.04 -11.40 8.85
N MET A 190 15.11 -10.46 8.67
CA MET A 190 15.39 -9.03 8.48
C MET A 190 16.11 -8.38 9.68
N GLN A 191 15.95 -8.93 10.88
CA GLN A 191 16.62 -8.47 12.11
C GLN A 191 17.92 -9.23 12.41
N SER A 192 18.26 -10.22 11.60
CA SER A 192 19.48 -11.02 11.76
C SER A 192 20.65 -10.44 10.95
N PRO A 193 21.89 -10.87 11.20
CA PRO A 193 23.04 -10.51 10.38
C PRO A 193 22.97 -10.96 8.91
N ALA A 194 22.01 -11.80 8.55
CA ALA A 194 21.80 -12.21 7.15
C ALA A 194 21.21 -11.07 6.29
N ALA A 195 20.57 -10.07 6.92
CA ALA A 195 20.03 -8.91 6.22
C ALA A 195 20.87 -7.66 6.54
N THR A 196 21.08 -6.82 5.52
CA THR A 196 21.70 -5.50 5.67
C THR A 196 20.79 -4.44 5.09
N VAL A 197 20.60 -3.34 5.83
CA VAL A 197 19.78 -2.21 5.39
C VAL A 197 20.67 -0.97 5.27
N ARG A 198 20.68 -0.35 4.09
CA ARG A 198 21.34 0.93 3.81
C ARG A 198 20.29 1.96 3.44
N ARG A 199 20.41 3.19 3.94
CA ARG A 199 19.42 4.25 3.71
C ARG A 199 20.06 5.45 3.03
N TYR A 200 19.41 5.94 1.99
CA TYR A 200 19.76 7.14 1.24
C TYR A 200 18.58 8.13 1.32
N PRO A 201 18.37 8.77 2.49
CA PRO A 201 17.18 9.59 2.73
C PRO A 201 17.05 10.79 1.78
N ALA A 202 18.18 11.37 1.33
CA ALA A 202 18.20 12.50 0.40
C ALA A 202 17.52 12.19 -0.95
N ILE A 203 17.50 10.92 -1.36
CA ILE A 203 16.87 10.44 -2.59
C ILE A 203 15.67 9.51 -2.31
N GLY A 204 15.23 9.42 -1.07
CA GLY A 204 14.07 8.61 -0.69
C GLY A 204 14.25 7.10 -0.90
N LEU A 205 15.48 6.58 -0.90
CA LEU A 205 15.79 5.17 -1.18
C LEU A 205 16.22 4.41 0.09
N THR A 206 15.73 3.18 0.24
CA THR A 206 16.28 2.16 1.13
C THR A 206 16.74 0.97 0.33
N VAL A 207 17.98 0.53 0.55
CA VAL A 207 18.52 -0.69 -0.02
C VAL A 207 18.46 -1.78 1.04
N VAL A 208 17.84 -2.90 0.70
CA VAL A 208 17.75 -4.10 1.54
C VAL A 208 18.50 -5.22 0.84
N GLN A 209 19.52 -5.75 1.49
CA GLN A 209 20.25 -6.93 1.03
C GLN A 209 19.93 -8.11 1.92
N MET A 210 19.53 -9.25 1.35
CA MET A 210 19.17 -10.46 2.09
C MET A 210 19.20 -11.71 1.20
N PRO A 211 19.30 -12.94 1.73
CA PRO A 211 19.49 -14.12 0.89
C PRO A 211 18.34 -14.40 -0.08
N GLU A 212 17.11 -14.34 0.42
CA GLU A 212 15.89 -14.66 -0.34
C GLU A 212 14.85 -13.53 -0.22
N PRO A 213 13.94 -13.41 -1.20
CA PRO A 213 12.77 -12.55 -1.08
C PRO A 213 11.92 -12.90 0.14
N VAL A 214 11.29 -11.89 0.72
CA VAL A 214 10.44 -12.03 1.90
C VAL A 214 9.11 -11.30 1.70
N PRO A 215 8.06 -11.60 2.48
CA PRO A 215 6.78 -10.90 2.42
C PRO A 215 6.90 -9.40 2.65
N TYR A 216 6.03 -8.60 2.01
CA TYR A 216 6.09 -7.15 2.08
C TYR A 216 6.04 -6.60 3.50
N TYR A 217 5.23 -7.21 4.37
CA TYR A 217 5.12 -6.81 5.77
C TYR A 217 6.48 -6.83 6.50
N ALA A 218 7.40 -7.73 6.12
CA ALA A 218 8.75 -7.75 6.65
C ALA A 218 9.69 -6.81 5.88
N LEU A 219 9.59 -6.78 4.55
CA LEU A 219 10.49 -6.02 3.67
C LEU A 219 10.36 -4.49 3.86
N PHE A 220 9.15 -3.96 4.01
CA PHE A 220 8.94 -2.51 4.00
C PHE A 220 9.11 -1.84 5.37
N GLY A 221 9.08 -2.57 6.49
CA GLY A 221 9.31 -2.01 7.83
C GLY A 221 10.57 -1.13 7.92
N PRO A 222 11.77 -1.60 7.49
CA PRO A 222 13.00 -0.79 7.51
C PRO A 222 13.00 0.42 6.56
N SER A 223 12.02 0.51 5.65
CA SER A 223 11.87 1.61 4.69
C SER A 223 10.91 2.70 5.16
N ILE A 224 10.41 2.66 6.41
CA ILE A 224 9.58 3.75 6.95
C ILE A 224 10.32 5.09 6.83
N GLY A 225 9.69 6.04 6.13
CA GLY A 225 10.22 7.38 5.88
C GLY A 225 11.02 7.53 4.58
N THR A 226 11.28 6.45 3.85
CA THR A 226 11.69 6.48 2.44
C THR A 226 10.56 5.94 1.58
N ASP A 227 10.68 6.00 0.25
CA ASP A 227 9.57 5.77 -0.68
C ASP A 227 9.92 4.79 -1.80
N ILE A 228 11.21 4.47 -1.94
CA ILE A 228 11.78 3.57 -2.93
C ILE A 228 12.55 2.48 -2.18
N VAL A 229 12.39 1.23 -2.60
CA VAL A 229 13.11 0.08 -2.04
C VAL A 229 13.87 -0.64 -3.16
N LEU A 230 15.19 -0.77 -3.01
CA LEU A 230 16.01 -1.66 -3.82
C LEU A 230 16.30 -2.92 -3.01
N SER A 231 15.79 -4.06 -3.49
CA SER A 231 16.04 -5.36 -2.88
C SER A 231 17.15 -6.09 -3.63
N LEU A 232 18.19 -6.49 -2.90
CA LEU A 232 19.34 -7.24 -3.38
C LEU A 232 19.33 -8.65 -2.77
N TYR A 233 19.12 -9.65 -3.62
CA TYR A 233 19.09 -11.05 -3.22
C TYR A 233 20.34 -11.81 -3.65
N ASP A 234 20.57 -12.97 -3.03
CA ASP A 234 21.60 -13.90 -3.48
C ASP A 234 21.36 -14.32 -4.95
N ASP A 235 22.44 -14.78 -5.59
CA ASP A 235 22.46 -15.14 -7.01
C ASP A 235 22.11 -13.98 -7.97
N GLN A 236 22.46 -12.74 -7.57
CA GLN A 236 22.28 -11.53 -8.37
C GLN A 236 20.83 -11.29 -8.83
N ARG A 237 19.89 -11.55 -7.93
CA ARG A 237 18.45 -11.34 -8.15
C ARG A 237 18.04 -10.02 -7.52
N TYR A 238 17.33 -9.19 -8.27
CA TYR A 238 17.10 -7.79 -7.88
C TYR A 238 15.70 -7.29 -8.25
N GLU A 239 15.15 -6.41 -7.41
CA GLU A 239 13.95 -5.63 -7.72
C GLU A 239 14.09 -4.23 -7.13
N LEU A 240 13.78 -3.21 -7.94
CA LEU A 240 13.58 -1.84 -7.49
C LEU A 240 12.08 -1.53 -7.51
N GLU A 241 11.55 -1.02 -6.41
CA GLU A 241 10.13 -0.77 -6.25
C GLU A 241 9.85 0.63 -5.71
N TYR A 242 8.91 1.33 -6.35
CA TYR A 242 8.24 2.46 -5.74
C TYR A 242 7.11 1.97 -4.86
N LYS A 243 7.14 2.31 -3.57
CA LYS A 243 6.07 1.95 -2.64
C LYS A 243 4.77 2.67 -2.98
N TYR A 244 3.66 2.11 -2.53
CA TYR A 244 2.33 2.72 -2.72
C TYR A 244 2.24 4.15 -2.16
N THR A 245 3.02 4.48 -1.12
CA THR A 245 3.17 5.83 -0.55
C THR A 245 3.49 6.92 -1.57
N THR A 246 4.09 6.56 -2.72
CA THR A 246 4.38 7.50 -3.82
C THR A 246 3.22 7.69 -4.80
N TRP A 247 2.20 6.85 -4.77
CA TRP A 247 0.99 6.97 -5.59
C TRP A 247 -0.07 7.89 -4.97
N ILE A 248 -0.01 8.03 -3.64
CA ILE A 248 -0.99 8.72 -2.80
C ILE A 248 -0.48 10.06 -2.27
N ASP A 249 -1.33 10.77 -1.53
CA ASP A 249 -0.95 11.98 -0.83
C ASP A 249 -0.72 11.67 0.66
N LEU A 250 0.51 11.86 1.13
CA LEU A 250 0.86 11.76 2.55
C LEU A 250 0.64 13.09 3.26
N GLU A 251 -0.05 13.03 4.40
CA GLU A 251 -0.19 14.13 5.33
C GLU A 251 1.01 14.25 6.27
N SER A 252 1.62 13.15 6.68
CA SER A 252 2.65 13.14 7.74
C SER A 252 3.96 13.79 7.30
N ARG A 253 4.31 13.70 6.01
CA ARG A 253 5.62 14.17 5.50
C ARG A 253 5.59 14.54 4.01
N PRO A 254 6.51 15.41 3.56
CA PRO A 254 6.76 15.58 2.13
C PRO A 254 7.39 14.33 1.49
N THR A 255 7.25 14.19 0.18
CA THR A 255 7.83 13.13 -0.63
C THR A 255 8.54 13.69 -1.86
N LEU A 256 9.41 12.89 -2.47
CA LEU A 256 9.95 13.13 -3.80
C LEU A 256 8.98 12.57 -4.86
N PRO A 257 8.89 13.19 -6.05
CA PRO A 257 8.03 12.70 -7.13
C PRO A 257 8.61 11.43 -7.74
N ARG A 258 7.75 10.56 -8.28
CA ARG A 258 8.22 9.42 -9.07
C ARG A 258 8.94 9.88 -10.34
N LEU A 259 10.10 9.29 -10.59
CA LEU A 259 10.83 9.45 -11.84
C LEU A 259 10.51 8.32 -12.81
N PRO A 260 10.40 8.60 -14.13
CA PRO A 260 10.39 7.55 -15.15
C PRO A 260 11.63 6.67 -15.05
N LEU A 261 11.43 5.37 -15.01
CA LEU A 261 12.53 4.40 -14.86
C LEU A 261 13.15 3.96 -16.19
N ALA A 262 12.69 4.52 -17.32
CA ALA A 262 13.22 4.18 -18.64
C ALA A 262 14.73 4.47 -18.77
N PRO A 263 15.25 5.65 -18.37
CA PRO A 263 16.69 5.92 -18.46
C PRO A 263 17.53 4.97 -17.61
N LEU A 264 17.06 4.62 -16.41
CA LEU A 264 17.72 3.64 -15.55
C LEU A 264 17.69 2.23 -16.18
N ALA A 265 16.54 1.81 -16.73
CA ALA A 265 16.44 0.52 -17.40
C ALA A 265 17.35 0.43 -18.62
N ASP A 266 17.46 1.50 -19.43
CA ASP A 266 18.36 1.57 -20.57
C ASP A 266 19.82 1.44 -20.12
N ARG A 267 20.22 2.18 -19.07
CA ARG A 267 21.55 2.09 -18.49
C ARG A 267 21.88 0.67 -17.99
N LEU A 268 20.97 0.03 -17.28
CA LEU A 268 21.17 -1.33 -16.80
C LEU A 268 21.21 -2.35 -17.96
N ASN A 269 20.47 -2.11 -19.04
CA ASN A 269 20.51 -2.95 -20.24
C ASN A 269 21.84 -2.86 -21.00
N GLU A 270 22.58 -1.74 -20.90
CA GLU A 270 23.94 -1.65 -21.45
C GLU A 270 24.95 -2.52 -20.70
N LEU A 271 24.72 -2.73 -19.39
CA LEU A 271 25.58 -3.53 -18.51
C LEU A 271 25.18 -5.02 -18.47
N GLU A 272 23.94 -5.33 -18.86
CA GLU A 272 23.39 -6.67 -18.82
C GLU A 272 23.93 -7.53 -19.98
N THR A 273 24.46 -8.71 -19.64
CA THR A 273 25.06 -9.64 -20.62
C THR A 273 24.24 -10.93 -20.77
N THR A 274 23.22 -11.14 -19.93
CA THR A 274 22.24 -12.22 -20.13
C THR A 274 21.32 -11.91 -21.31
N PRO A 275 20.58 -12.91 -21.84
CA PRO A 275 19.58 -12.66 -22.89
C PRO A 275 18.31 -11.93 -22.39
N ARG A 276 18.25 -11.59 -21.09
CA ARG A 276 17.12 -10.88 -20.49
C ARG A 276 17.34 -9.37 -20.58
N ARG A 277 16.29 -8.60 -20.33
CA ARG A 277 16.33 -7.13 -20.33
C ARG A 277 15.74 -6.58 -19.07
N TRP A 278 16.33 -5.54 -18.53
CA TRP A 278 15.71 -4.71 -17.51
C TRP A 278 14.47 -4.05 -18.09
N THR A 279 13.36 -4.23 -17.39
CA THR A 279 12.04 -3.71 -17.74
C THR A 279 11.50 -2.92 -16.58
N HIS A 280 10.63 -1.97 -16.88
CA HIS A 280 10.03 -1.10 -15.88
C HIS A 280 8.54 -0.90 -16.15
N GLU A 281 7.83 -0.48 -15.11
CA GLU A 281 6.44 -0.07 -15.22
C GLU A 281 6.29 1.45 -15.35
N GLY A 282 5.08 1.89 -15.67
CA GLY A 282 4.77 3.32 -15.79
C GLY A 282 4.66 3.99 -14.42
N ILE A 283 5.05 5.25 -14.32
CA ILE A 283 5.01 6.05 -13.08
C ILE A 283 3.60 6.16 -12.45
N THR A 284 2.55 5.90 -13.21
CA THR A 284 1.15 5.93 -12.75
C THR A 284 0.62 4.58 -12.27
N ASP A 285 1.39 3.49 -12.41
CA ASP A 285 1.04 2.20 -11.79
C ASP A 285 1.06 2.36 -10.26
N THR A 286 0.32 1.58 -9.49
CA THR A 286 0.21 1.79 -8.02
C THR A 286 1.50 1.45 -7.27
N GLY A 287 2.24 0.43 -7.72
CA GLY A 287 3.52 0.01 -7.16
C GLY A 287 4.52 -0.37 -8.25
N PRO A 288 5.05 0.60 -9.03
CA PRO A 288 5.82 0.30 -10.22
C PRO A 288 7.15 -0.37 -9.89
N LEU A 289 7.41 -1.47 -10.58
CA LEU A 289 8.65 -2.24 -10.48
C LEU A 289 9.63 -1.93 -11.61
N LEU A 290 10.93 -1.96 -11.31
CA LEU A 290 12.01 -2.19 -12.27
C LEU A 290 12.71 -3.52 -11.93
N ARG A 291 12.81 -4.39 -12.93
CA ARG A 291 13.24 -5.79 -12.76
C ARG A 291 13.69 -6.41 -14.06
N LEU A 292 14.50 -7.46 -13.95
CA LEU A 292 14.93 -8.25 -15.10
C LEU A 292 13.76 -9.05 -15.69
N SER A 293 13.62 -9.00 -17.02
CA SER A 293 12.49 -9.56 -17.75
C SER A 293 12.47 -11.08 -17.73
N GLY A 294 11.27 -11.64 -17.90
CA GLY A 294 11.04 -13.06 -18.02
C GLY A 294 9.57 -13.33 -18.32
N ARG A 295 8.95 -14.25 -17.58
CA ARG A 295 7.51 -14.48 -17.73
C ARG A 295 6.75 -13.22 -17.32
N THR A 296 5.91 -12.69 -18.21
CA THR A 296 5.02 -11.56 -17.89
C THR A 296 4.16 -11.93 -16.69
N LEU A 297 4.24 -11.11 -15.64
CA LEU A 297 3.44 -11.29 -14.45
C LEU A 297 1.98 -10.94 -14.75
N SER A 298 1.04 -11.73 -14.24
CA SER A 298 -0.35 -11.30 -14.16
C SER A 298 -0.48 -10.09 -13.24
N LYS A 299 -1.60 -9.35 -13.33
CA LYS A 299 -1.88 -8.27 -12.37
C LYS A 299 -1.77 -8.79 -10.93
N SER A 300 -2.39 -9.92 -10.59
CA SER A 300 -2.30 -10.51 -9.25
C SER A 300 -0.87 -10.83 -8.80
N GLN A 301 -0.01 -11.35 -9.69
CA GLN A 301 1.38 -11.65 -9.37
C GLN A 301 2.23 -10.39 -9.13
N ARG A 302 1.86 -9.26 -9.73
CA ARG A 302 2.54 -7.97 -9.47
C ARG A 302 2.24 -7.43 -8.07
N TYR A 303 1.04 -7.69 -7.55
CA TYR A 303 0.65 -7.32 -6.19
C TYR A 303 0.95 -8.40 -5.13
N ALA A 304 1.34 -9.60 -5.56
CA ALA A 304 1.76 -10.66 -4.65
C ALA A 304 3.11 -10.31 -4.00
N ASP A 305 3.39 -10.93 -2.86
CA ASP A 305 4.68 -10.75 -2.17
C ASP A 305 5.88 -11.07 -3.09
N PRO A 306 7.05 -10.44 -2.87
CA PRO A 306 8.26 -10.72 -3.64
C PRO A 306 8.66 -12.20 -3.69
N ASP A 307 8.37 -12.95 -2.62
CA ASP A 307 8.66 -14.39 -2.52
C ASP A 307 7.63 -15.30 -3.22
N GLN A 308 6.59 -14.72 -3.83
CA GLN A 308 5.57 -15.43 -4.59
C GLN A 308 5.68 -15.21 -6.10
N ARG A 309 6.74 -14.53 -6.57
CA ARG A 309 6.99 -14.26 -7.99
C ARG A 309 8.43 -14.62 -8.36
N PRO A 310 8.68 -15.06 -9.61
CA PRO A 310 10.03 -15.42 -10.03
C PRO A 310 10.90 -14.17 -10.13
N ILE A 311 12.11 -14.18 -9.57
CA ILE A 311 13.13 -13.13 -9.77
C ILE A 311 14.32 -13.77 -10.46
N TYR A 312 14.81 -13.13 -11.52
CA TYR A 312 15.85 -13.70 -12.38
C TYR A 312 17.21 -13.09 -12.07
N ALA A 313 18.24 -13.94 -12.17
CA ALA A 313 19.62 -13.53 -11.98
C ALA A 313 20.08 -12.61 -13.12
N SER A 314 20.63 -11.45 -12.75
CA SER A 314 21.34 -10.52 -13.64
C SER A 314 22.82 -10.89 -13.73
N SER A 315 23.51 -10.44 -14.79
CA SER A 315 24.98 -10.49 -14.82
C SER A 315 25.64 -9.33 -14.06
N ILE A 316 24.88 -8.36 -13.59
CA ILE A 316 25.39 -7.16 -12.91
C ILE A 316 25.66 -7.50 -11.44
N ALA A 317 26.87 -7.21 -10.97
CA ALA A 317 27.24 -7.39 -9.57
C ALA A 317 26.41 -6.46 -8.64
N PRO A 318 26.09 -6.86 -7.40
CA PRO A 318 25.18 -6.11 -6.52
C PRO A 318 25.70 -4.70 -6.21
N GLU A 319 27.01 -4.52 -6.03
CA GLU A 319 27.62 -3.22 -5.77
C GLU A 319 27.57 -2.29 -6.99
N VAL A 320 27.62 -2.87 -8.19
CA VAL A 320 27.44 -2.12 -9.44
C VAL A 320 25.99 -1.69 -9.57
N LEU A 321 25.03 -2.61 -9.37
CA LEU A 321 23.62 -2.30 -9.45
C LEU A 321 23.21 -1.19 -8.48
N GLU A 322 23.59 -1.32 -7.20
CA GLU A 322 23.29 -0.30 -6.18
C GLU A 322 23.87 1.06 -6.58
N ARG A 323 25.12 1.09 -7.07
CA ARG A 323 25.75 2.34 -7.51
C ARG A 323 25.01 2.99 -8.68
N GLU A 324 24.62 2.25 -9.70
CA GLU A 324 23.89 2.83 -10.85
C GLU A 324 22.49 3.33 -10.42
N VAL A 325 21.82 2.63 -9.51
CA VAL A 325 20.51 3.06 -8.95
C VAL A 325 20.67 4.35 -8.14
N VAL A 326 21.66 4.40 -7.23
CA VAL A 326 21.92 5.59 -6.40
C VAL A 326 22.28 6.78 -7.29
N ALA A 327 23.22 6.61 -8.23
CA ALA A 327 23.63 7.67 -9.14
C ALA A 327 22.45 8.23 -9.96
N PHE A 328 21.60 7.35 -10.50
CA PHE A 328 20.40 7.77 -11.24
C PHE A 328 19.51 8.70 -10.42
N PHE A 329 19.20 8.32 -9.17
CA PHE A 329 18.34 9.14 -8.32
C PHE A 329 19.03 10.42 -7.82
N GLU A 330 20.32 10.37 -7.50
CA GLU A 330 21.08 11.56 -7.09
C GLU A 330 21.14 12.60 -8.21
N GLU A 331 21.41 12.18 -9.44
CA GLU A 331 21.46 13.05 -10.61
C GLU A 331 20.06 13.61 -10.95
N SER A 332 19.04 12.75 -10.92
CA SER A 332 17.68 13.13 -11.32
C SER A 332 16.95 14.00 -10.30
N TYR A 333 17.35 13.97 -9.03
CA TYR A 333 16.77 14.82 -7.98
C TYR A 333 17.56 16.10 -7.71
N VAL A 334 18.59 16.42 -8.50
CA VAL A 334 19.30 17.71 -8.39
C VAL A 334 18.29 18.87 -8.55
N GLY A 335 18.15 19.68 -7.50
CA GLY A 335 17.23 20.83 -7.48
C GLY A 335 15.74 20.48 -7.30
N VAL A 336 15.41 19.20 -7.05
CA VAL A 336 14.04 18.76 -6.75
C VAL A 336 13.83 18.79 -5.24
N GLU A 337 13.00 19.73 -4.77
CA GLU A 337 12.64 19.83 -3.36
C GLU A 337 11.45 18.91 -3.01
N PRO A 338 11.53 18.10 -1.93
CA PRO A 338 10.41 17.33 -1.44
C PRO A 338 9.23 18.22 -1.06
N LYS A 339 8.01 17.77 -1.35
CA LYS A 339 6.77 18.46 -0.92
C LYS A 339 5.61 17.48 -0.75
N LYS A 340 4.52 17.96 -0.15
CA LYS A 340 3.25 17.22 -0.09
C LYS A 340 2.40 17.48 -1.34
N TYR A 341 1.48 16.56 -1.62
CA TYR A 341 0.43 16.69 -2.65
C TYR A 341 0.95 16.99 -4.05
N TRP A 342 1.89 16.17 -4.52
CA TRP A 342 2.30 16.19 -5.91
C TRP A 342 1.10 15.91 -6.82
N SER A 343 0.84 16.75 -7.83
CA SER A 343 -0.10 16.38 -8.89
C SER A 343 0.58 15.49 -9.94
N TRP A 344 -0.17 14.65 -10.64
CA TRP A 344 0.39 13.84 -11.74
C TRP A 344 1.03 14.70 -12.85
N ALA A 345 0.52 15.91 -13.07
CA ALA A 345 1.14 16.85 -14.00
C ALA A 345 2.52 17.31 -13.52
N GLN A 346 2.68 17.60 -12.23
CA GLN A 346 3.97 17.96 -11.65
C GLN A 346 4.94 16.78 -11.62
N VAL A 347 4.48 15.57 -11.29
CA VAL A 347 5.31 14.36 -11.34
C VAL A 347 5.86 14.14 -12.76
N LYS A 348 5.00 14.26 -13.78
CA LYS A 348 5.42 14.14 -15.19
C LYS A 348 6.41 15.23 -15.59
N ALA A 349 6.17 16.47 -15.20
CA ALA A 349 7.04 17.60 -15.54
C ALA A 349 8.46 17.44 -14.99
N VAL A 350 8.63 16.81 -13.81
CA VAL A 350 9.97 16.52 -13.26
C VAL A 350 10.67 15.42 -14.07
N GLY A 351 9.95 14.44 -14.58
CA GLY A 351 10.51 13.32 -15.36
C GLY A 351 10.75 13.59 -16.85
N GLU A 352 10.41 14.78 -17.34
CA GLU A 352 10.67 15.23 -18.72
C GLU A 352 11.98 16.05 -18.85
N VAL A 353 12.61 16.36 -17.72
CA VAL A 353 13.94 16.98 -17.61
C VAL A 353 15.00 15.88 -17.62
#